data_AF-A0A6C0HXQ1-F1
#
_entry.id   AF-A0A6C0HXQ1-F1
#
_cell.length_a   1.000
_cell.length_b   1.000
_cell.length_c   1.000
_cell.angle_alpha   90.00
_cell.angle_beta   90.00
_cell.angle_gamma   90.00
#
_symmetry.space_group_name_H-M   'P 1'
#
loop_
_entity.id
_entity.type
_entity.pdbx_description
1 polymer ?
#
loop_
_entity_poly.entity_id
_entity_poly.type
_entity_poly.pdbx_seq_one_letter_code
_entity_poly.pdbx_strand_id
1 'polypeptide(L)'
;MSSYFNNQVKSIQGSAIKLNMVASILCYISLIFGLYYFILKDKRSIVDAFLLGLVIYSVYDLTTLALLKNWFVTTAVIDTLWGGILFALTTTFVYKLSNVY
;
A
#
# COMPACT_ATOMS: atom_id res chain seq x y z
N MET A 1 12.48 -4.25 -8.14
CA MET A 1 11.35 -3.35 -7.77
C MET A 1 11.67 -1.88 -7.97
N SER A 2 12.64 -1.30 -7.26
CA SER A 2 12.88 0.16 -7.29
C SER A 2 13.17 0.71 -8.71
N SER A 3 14.04 0.05 -9.49
CA SER A 3 14.31 0.49 -10.88
C SER A 3 13.07 0.42 -11.79
N TYR A 4 12.19 -0.57 -11.60
CA TYR A 4 10.96 -0.71 -12.39
C TYR A 4 9.99 0.44 -12.15
N PHE A 5 9.67 0.73 -10.88
CA PHE A 5 8.80 1.86 -10.51
C PHE A 5 9.43 3.21 -10.88
N ASN A 6 10.74 3.38 -10.67
CA ASN A 6 11.42 4.61 -11.05
C ASN A 6 11.33 4.87 -12.56
N ASN A 7 11.50 3.84 -13.39
CA ASN A 7 11.37 3.95 -14.84
C ASN A 7 9.93 4.29 -15.25
N GLN A 8 8.95 3.66 -14.62
CA GLN A 8 7.53 3.93 -14.89
C GLN A 8 7.13 5.36 -14.53
N VAL A 9 7.48 5.82 -13.32
CA VAL A 9 7.17 7.19 -12.91
C VAL A 9 7.91 8.20 -13.79
N LYS A 10 9.17 7.94 -14.15
CA LYS A 10 9.93 8.78 -15.09
C LYS A 10 9.26 8.84 -16.48
N SER A 11 8.67 7.74 -16.95
CA SER A 11 7.94 7.72 -18.23
C SER A 11 6.67 8.58 -18.23
N ILE A 12 6.10 8.84 -17.06
CA ILE A 12 4.91 9.68 -16.88
C ILE A 12 5.30 11.13 -16.61
N GLN A 13 6.27 11.35 -15.71
CA GLN A 13 6.68 12.69 -15.26
C GLN A 13 7.72 13.36 -16.16
N GLY A 14 8.38 12.61 -17.04
CA GLY A 14 9.50 13.10 -17.88
C GLY A 14 10.78 13.44 -17.09
N SER A 15 10.77 13.28 -15.77
CA SER A 15 11.86 13.65 -14.86
C SER A 15 12.01 12.60 -13.75
N ALA A 16 13.08 12.71 -12.96
CA ALA A 16 13.27 11.83 -11.81
C ALA A 16 12.22 12.11 -10.73
N ILE A 17 11.86 11.07 -9.97
CA ILE A 17 10.91 11.19 -8.86
C ILE A 17 11.40 12.24 -7.87
N LYS A 18 10.55 13.24 -7.62
CA LYS A 18 10.71 14.18 -6.50
C LYS A 18 9.66 13.86 -5.45
N LEU A 19 10.10 13.32 -4.31
CA LEU A 19 9.19 12.98 -3.22
C LEU A 19 8.61 14.24 -2.58
N ASN A 20 7.29 14.29 -2.46
CA ASN A 20 6.63 15.21 -1.57
C ASN A 20 6.61 14.58 -0.17
N MET A 21 7.50 15.05 0.70
CA MET A 21 7.67 14.48 2.05
C MET A 21 6.40 14.61 2.90
N VAL A 22 5.69 15.73 2.80
CA VAL A 22 4.44 15.97 3.55
C VAL A 22 3.37 14.96 3.14
N ALA A 23 3.14 14.80 1.84
CA ALA A 23 2.17 13.83 1.33
C ALA A 23 2.56 12.39 1.70
N SER A 24 3.86 12.07 1.68
CA SER A 24 4.37 10.74 2.02
C SER A 24 4.13 10.43 3.51
N ILE A 25 4.39 11.37 4.41
CA ILE A 25 4.13 11.21 5.85
C ILE A 25 2.64 11.04 6.10
N LEU A 26 1.80 11.87 5.49
CA LEU A 26 0.34 11.77 5.64
C LEU A 26 -0.19 10.42 5.14
N CYS A 27 0.35 9.90 4.03
CA CYS A 27 0.03 8.57 3.52
C CYS A 27 0.30 7.49 4.57
N TYR A 28 1.49 7.47 5.16
CA TYR A 28 1.83 6.49 6.21
C TYR A 28 0.95 6.64 7.46
N ILE A 29 0.65 7.87 7.89
CA ILE A 29 -0.28 8.10 9.01
C ILE A 29 -1.66 7.50 8.68
N SER A 30 -2.20 7.71 7.48
CA SER A 30 -3.47 7.14 7.05
C SER A 30 -3.44 5.61 7.01
N LEU A 31 -2.37 5.01 6.51
CA LEU A 31 -2.21 3.54 6.48
C LEU A 31 -2.17 2.96 7.90
N ILE A 32 -1.39 3.56 8.80
CA ILE A 32 -1.30 3.15 10.21
C ILE A 32 -2.66 3.28 10.89
N PHE A 33 -3.35 4.41 10.69
CA PHE A 33 -4.68 4.64 11.25
C PHE A 33 -5.68 3.59 10.75
N GLY A 34 -5.72 3.32 9.44
CA GLY A 34 -6.61 2.32 8.86
C GLY A 34 -6.34 0.93 9.40
N LEU A 35 -5.08 0.49 9.42
CA LEU A 35 -4.69 -0.80 9.98
C LEU A 35 -5.04 -0.89 11.47
N TYR A 36 -4.76 0.14 12.25
CA TYR A 36 -5.06 0.16 13.67
C TYR A 36 -6.56 0.09 13.95
N TYR A 37 -7.33 0.98 13.34
CA TYR A 37 -8.75 1.14 13.64
C TYR A 37 -9.57 -0.06 13.19
N PHE A 38 -9.32 -0.57 11.97
CA PHE A 38 -10.13 -1.65 11.40
C PHE A 38 -9.65 -3.05 11.81
N ILE A 39 -8.36 -3.24 12.10
CA ILE A 39 -7.78 -4.57 12.34
C ILE A 39 -7.25 -4.72 13.76
N LEU A 40 -6.27 -3.89 14.17
CA LEU A 40 -5.50 -4.15 15.39
C LEU A 40 -6.33 -3.91 16.66
N LYS A 41 -7.15 -2.84 16.69
CA LYS A 41 -7.98 -2.47 17.84
C LYS A 41 -8.89 -3.62 18.30
N ASP A 42 -9.55 -4.27 17.33
CA ASP A 42 -10.51 -5.35 17.60
C ASP A 42 -9.90 -6.75 17.45
N LYS A 43 -8.57 -6.85 17.25
CA LYS A 43 -7.83 -8.12 17.03
C LYS A 43 -8.42 -8.97 15.91
N ARG A 44 -8.76 -8.36 14.77
CA ARG A 44 -9.34 -9.06 13.62
C ARG A 44 -8.36 -10.05 12.97
N SER A 45 -8.89 -10.90 12.08
CA SER A 45 -8.08 -11.93 11.45
C SER A 45 -7.01 -11.35 10.51
N ILE A 46 -5.93 -12.10 10.29
CA ILE A 46 -4.89 -11.73 9.31
C ILE A 46 -5.49 -11.64 7.89
N VAL A 47 -6.53 -12.43 7.60
CA VAL A 47 -7.26 -12.38 6.32
C VAL A 47 -7.99 -11.05 6.15
N ASP A 48 -8.63 -10.53 7.22
CA ASP A 48 -9.26 -9.20 7.17
C ASP A 48 -8.22 -8.10 6.92
N ALA A 49 -7.03 -8.23 7.50
CA ALA A 49 -5.92 -7.31 7.25
C ALA A 49 -5.45 -7.36 5.79
N PHE A 50 -5.30 -8.58 5.24
CA PHE A 50 -4.96 -8.79 3.84
C PHE A 50 -5.97 -8.14 2.90
N LEU A 51 -7.27 -8.32 3.15
CA LEU A 51 -8.34 -7.73 2.36
C LEU A 51 -8.35 -6.20 2.46
N LEU A 52 -8.14 -5.64 3.66
CA LEU A 52 -8.02 -4.20 3.85
C LEU A 52 -6.85 -3.62 3.03
N GLY A 53 -5.68 -4.26 3.09
CA GLY A 53 -4.50 -3.87 2.31
C GLY A 53 -4.76 -3.94 0.80
N LEU A 54 -5.39 -5.02 0.33
CA LEU A 54 -5.80 -5.16 -1.07
C LEU A 54 -6.72 -4.02 -1.51
N VAL A 55 -7.74 -3.68 -0.73
CA VAL A 55 -8.71 -2.64 -1.08
C VAL A 55 -8.03 -1.27 -1.16
N ILE A 56 -7.23 -0.89 -0.16
CA ILE A 56 -6.56 0.41 -0.13
C ILE A 56 -5.64 0.58 -1.33
N TYR A 57 -4.78 -0.42 -1.61
CA TYR A 57 -3.87 -0.34 -2.73
C TYR A 57 -4.59 -0.44 -4.08
N SER A 58 -5.66 -1.26 -4.19
CA SER A 58 -6.51 -1.28 -5.39
C SER A 58 -7.09 0.09 -5.69
N VAL A 59 -7.63 0.79 -4.68
CA VAL A 59 -8.19 2.13 -4.88
C VAL A 59 -7.12 3.09 -5.40
N TYR A 60 -5.92 3.07 -4.80
CA TYR A 60 -4.80 3.90 -5.25
C TYR A 60 -4.40 3.59 -6.70
N ASP A 61 -4.14 2.33 -7.02
CA ASP A 61 -3.64 1.91 -8.33
C ASP A 61 -4.69 2.02 -9.43
N LEU A 62 -5.95 1.68 -9.17
CA LEU A 62 -7.03 1.84 -10.14
C LEU A 62 -7.32 3.31 -10.42
N THR A 63 -7.28 4.16 -9.39
CA THR A 63 -7.38 5.62 -9.58
C THR A 63 -6.19 6.12 -10.40
N THR A 64 -4.99 5.60 -10.13
CA THR A 64 -3.78 5.97 -10.87
C THR A 64 -3.85 5.52 -12.34
N LEU A 65 -4.34 4.31 -12.62
CA LEU A 65 -4.63 3.83 -13.98
C LEU A 65 -5.65 4.71 -14.70
N ALA A 66 -6.69 5.16 -14.00
CA ALA A 66 -7.71 6.04 -14.58
C ALA A 66 -7.17 7.43 -14.92
N LEU A 67 -6.20 7.94 -14.14
CA LEU A 67 -5.63 9.28 -14.31
C LEU A 67 -4.41 9.32 -15.24
N LEU A 68 -3.54 8.30 -15.21
CA LEU A 68 -2.22 8.32 -15.83
C LEU A 68 -2.15 7.35 -17.02
N LYS A 69 -2.01 7.91 -18.23
CA LYS A 69 -2.00 7.16 -19.50
C LYS A 69 -0.93 6.05 -19.60
N ASN A 70 0.25 6.26 -18.99
CA ASN A 70 1.38 5.34 -19.09
C ASN A 70 1.60 4.52 -17.79
N TRP A 71 0.59 4.40 -16.92
CA TRP A 71 0.66 3.49 -15.79
C TRP A 71 0.37 2.06 -16.25
N PHE A 72 1.30 1.13 -16.02
CA PHE A 72 1.14 -0.24 -16.48
C PHE A 72 0.18 -1.01 -15.56
N VAL A 73 -0.75 -1.76 -16.17
CA VAL A 73 -1.68 -2.64 -15.44
C VAL A 73 -0.94 -3.68 -14.60
N THR A 74 0.21 -4.17 -15.09
CA THR A 74 1.06 -5.10 -14.33
C THR A 74 1.54 -4.49 -13.02
N THR A 75 1.89 -3.20 -13.01
CA THR A 75 2.30 -2.48 -11.80
C THR A 75 1.17 -2.41 -10.81
N ALA A 76 -0.01 -2.03 -11.27
CA ALA A 76 -1.21 -1.94 -10.45
C ALA A 76 -1.54 -3.27 -9.77
N VAL A 77 -1.50 -4.38 -10.52
CA VAL A 77 -1.77 -5.72 -9.98
C VAL A 77 -0.73 -6.12 -8.94
N ILE A 78 0.55 -5.90 -9.23
CA ILE A 78 1.63 -6.29 -8.32
C ILE A 78 1.58 -5.46 -7.03
N ASP A 79 1.39 -4.14 -7.13
CA ASP A 79 1.36 -3.26 -5.95
C ASP A 79 0.10 -3.47 -5.11
N THR A 80 -1.04 -3.75 -5.76
CA THR A 80 -2.27 -4.18 -5.09
C THR A 80 -2.06 -5.45 -4.26
N LEU A 81 -1.53 -6.52 -4.87
CA LEU A 81 -1.24 -7.76 -4.15
C LEU A 81 -0.22 -7.54 -3.02
N TRP A 82 0.77 -6.70 -3.26
CA TRP A 82 1.77 -6.34 -2.27
C TRP A 82 1.16 -5.59 -1.08
N GLY A 83 0.19 -4.71 -1.30
CA GLY A 83 -0.56 -4.02 -0.23
C GLY A 83 -1.25 -4.98 0.72
N GLY A 84 -1.91 -6.02 0.18
CA GLY A 84 -2.51 -7.08 0.98
C GLY A 84 -1.48 -7.84 1.80
N ILE A 85 -0.40 -8.29 1.16
CA ILE A 85 0.70 -9.02 1.83
C ILE A 85 1.31 -8.17 2.94
N LEU A 86 1.56 -6.88 2.67
CA LEU A 86 2.13 -5.93 3.62
C LEU A 86 1.26 -5.82 4.89
N PHE A 87 -0.04 -5.64 4.73
CA PHE A 87 -0.97 -5.53 5.86
C PHE A 87 -1.02 -6.84 6.64
N ALA A 88 -1.12 -7.99 5.97
CA ALA A 88 -1.13 -9.31 6.60
C ALA A 88 0.14 -9.58 7.42
N LEU A 89 1.32 -9.29 6.84
CA LEU A 89 2.60 -9.44 7.51
C LEU A 89 2.71 -8.50 8.70
N THR A 90 2.36 -7.22 8.54
CA THR A 90 2.41 -6.24 9.61
C THR A 90 1.54 -6.67 10.79
N THR A 91 0.29 -7.10 10.54
CA THR A 91 -0.59 -7.65 11.57
C THR A 91 0.01 -8.88 12.25
N THR A 92 0.58 -9.81 11.47
CA THR A 92 1.23 -11.00 12.02
C THR A 92 2.38 -10.64 12.96
N PHE A 93 3.24 -9.69 12.58
CA PHE A 93 4.34 -9.23 13.42
C PHE A 93 3.84 -8.53 14.68
N VAL A 94 2.84 -7.65 14.56
CA VAL A 94 2.27 -6.95 15.71
C VAL A 94 1.65 -7.94 16.70
N TYR A 95 0.90 -8.94 16.23
CA TYR A 95 0.30 -9.94 17.12
C TYR A 95 1.33 -10.81 17.84
N LYS A 96 2.41 -11.19 17.14
CA LYS A 96 3.54 -11.90 17.77
C LYS A 96 4.27 -11.04 18.80
N LEU A 97 4.51 -9.76 18.50
CA LEU A 97 5.21 -8.84 19.43
C LEU A 97 4.37 -8.45 20.64
N SER A 98 3.05 -8.39 20.49
CA SER A 98 2.14 -8.02 21.57
C SER A 98 1.73 -9.18 22.47
N ASN A 99 2.30 -10.39 22.29
CA ASN A 99 1.90 -11.63 23.00
C ASN A 99 0.37 -11.84 22.96
N VAL A 100 -0.26 -11.49 21.84
CA VAL A 100 -1.70 -11.72 21.62
C VAL A 100 -1.96 -13.18 21.16
N TYR A 101 -0.91 -14.00 21.14
CA TYR A 101 -0.92 -15.46 21.09
C TYR A 101 0.10 -16.01 22.09
#